data_AF-A0A7S1YQ97-F1
#
_entry.id   AF-A0A7S1YQ97-F1
#
_cell.length_a   1.000
_cell.length_b   1.000
_cell.length_c   1.000
_cell.angle_alpha   90.00
_cell.angle_beta   90.00
_cell.angle_gamma   90.00
#
_symmetry.space_group_name_H-M   'P 1'
#
loop_
_entity.id
_entity.type
_entity.pdbx_description
1 polymer ?
#
loop_
_entity_poly.entity_id
_entity_poly.type
_entity_poly.pdbx_seq_one_letter_code
_entity_poly.pdbx_strand_id
1 'polypeptide(L)'
;MARKTRNKKWFKLAKGATKQVKGWVEGKTGNILHLLLLMNAEYDSLSKSNEDVKRSFDLAISAAGRSGFVHDQALANERAGIFFLETNDEFWASFYLSRARDLYRDWGAQAKVDSMNGMYDSLLS
;
A
#
# COMPACT_ATOMS: atom_id res chain seq x y z
N MET A 1 -2.79 -9.74 -4.97
CA MET A 1 -2.42 -10.96 -5.74
C MET A 1 -1.64 -12.00 -4.93
N ALA A 2 -0.52 -11.67 -4.27
CA ALA A 2 0.22 -12.64 -3.46
C ALA A 2 -0.56 -13.14 -2.23
N ARG A 3 -1.28 -12.24 -1.53
CA ARG A 3 -2.20 -12.57 -0.43
C ARG A 3 -3.27 -13.61 -0.83
N LYS A 4 -3.93 -13.39 -1.98
CA LYS A 4 -4.96 -14.30 -2.53
C LYS A 4 -4.44 -15.63 -3.07
N THR A 5 -3.26 -15.68 -3.70
CA THR A 5 -2.80 -16.89 -4.42
C THR A 5 -1.75 -17.72 -3.67
N ARG A 6 -1.08 -17.16 -2.63
CA ARG A 6 0.02 -17.79 -1.88
C ARG A 6 1.09 -18.49 -2.76
N ASN A 7 1.23 -18.06 -4.02
CA ASN A 7 2.09 -18.76 -4.98
C ASN A 7 3.57 -18.44 -4.71
N LYS A 8 4.37 -19.49 -4.50
CA LYS A 8 5.80 -19.44 -4.17
C LYS A 8 6.64 -18.64 -5.19
N LYS A 9 6.22 -18.57 -6.46
CA LYS A 9 6.88 -17.77 -7.50
C LYS A 9 6.85 -16.27 -7.17
N TRP A 10 5.69 -15.77 -6.78
CA TRP A 10 5.52 -14.35 -6.43
C TRP A 10 6.27 -13.98 -5.15
N PHE A 11 6.36 -14.90 -4.19
CA PHE A 11 7.20 -14.72 -3.01
C PHE A 11 8.70 -14.58 -3.35
N LYS A 12 9.22 -15.43 -4.23
CA LYS A 12 10.63 -15.33 -4.67
C LYS A 12 10.90 -14.02 -5.39
N LEU A 13 10.00 -13.61 -6.29
CA LEU A 13 10.11 -12.35 -7.02
C LEU A 13 10.06 -11.13 -6.08
N ALA A 14 9.08 -11.10 -5.17
CA ALA A 14 8.98 -10.04 -4.17
C ALA A 14 10.26 -9.95 -3.32
N LYS A 15 10.78 -11.08 -2.83
CA LYS A 15 12.03 -11.13 -2.06
C LYS A 15 13.24 -10.61 -2.84
N GLY A 16 13.33 -10.92 -4.13
CA GLY A 16 14.38 -10.41 -5.02
C GLY A 16 14.30 -8.89 -5.19
N ALA A 17 13.11 -8.38 -5.49
CA ALA A 17 12.86 -6.94 -5.63
C ALA A 17 13.17 -6.18 -4.33
N THR A 18 12.73 -6.71 -3.17
CA THR A 18 13.04 -6.10 -1.86
C THR A 18 14.54 -6.01 -1.59
N LYS A 19 15.33 -7.03 -1.98
CA LYS A 19 16.79 -6.99 -1.81
C LYS A 19 17.44 -5.89 -2.65
N GLN A 20 16.96 -5.72 -3.88
CA GLN A 20 17.46 -4.67 -4.79
C GLN A 20 17.14 -3.27 -4.26
N VAL A 21 15.89 -3.04 -3.82
CA VAL A 21 15.47 -1.76 -3.24
C VAL A 21 16.25 -1.45 -1.96
N LYS A 22 16.53 -2.45 -1.11
CA LYS A 22 17.39 -2.26 0.09
C LYS A 22 18.78 -1.75 -0.29
N GLY A 23 19.42 -2.34 -1.29
CA GLY A 23 20.74 -1.89 -1.75
C GLY A 23 20.75 -0.45 -2.24
N TRP A 24 19.68 0.00 -2.89
CA TRP A 24 19.53 1.39 -3.33
C TRP A 24 19.32 2.36 -2.15
N VAL A 25 18.50 1.98 -1.15
CA VAL A 25 18.32 2.77 0.08
C VAL A 25 19.63 2.91 0.84
N GLU A 26 20.37 1.81 1.03
CA GLU A 26 21.67 1.78 1.72
C GLU A 26 22.73 2.59 0.96
N GLY A 27 22.71 2.53 -0.37
CA GLY A 27 23.56 3.33 -1.25
C GLY A 27 23.13 4.80 -1.40
N LYS A 28 22.13 5.28 -0.64
CA LYS A 28 21.52 6.63 -0.75
C LYS A 28 21.10 7.01 -2.18
N THR A 29 20.83 6.03 -3.03
CA THR A 29 20.45 6.23 -4.43
C THR A 29 18.94 6.31 -4.53
N GLY A 30 18.42 7.54 -4.63
CA GLY A 30 17.00 7.84 -4.80
C GLY A 30 16.21 7.86 -3.49
N ASN A 31 15.19 8.72 -3.46
CA ASN A 31 14.24 8.81 -2.35
C ASN A 31 13.17 7.71 -2.49
N ILE A 32 13.57 6.45 -2.29
CA ILE A 32 12.73 5.26 -2.53
C ILE A 32 12.45 4.45 -1.25
N LEU A 33 12.77 5.01 -0.08
CA LEU A 33 12.56 4.37 1.22
C LEU A 33 11.10 3.95 1.42
N HIS A 34 10.15 4.75 0.93
CA HIS A 34 8.72 4.48 1.04
C HIS A 34 8.30 3.20 0.32
N LEU A 35 8.94 2.86 -0.82
CA LEU A 35 8.67 1.61 -1.53
C LEU A 35 9.17 0.40 -0.72
N LEU A 36 10.33 0.52 -0.07
CA LEU A 36 10.83 -0.54 0.81
C LEU A 36 9.88 -0.74 2.01
N LEU A 37 9.41 0.35 2.61
CA LEU A 37 8.46 0.31 3.71
C LEU A 37 7.13 -0.33 3.29
N LEU A 38 6.63 0.01 2.10
CA LEU A 38 5.41 -0.59 1.56
C LEU A 38 5.57 -2.11 1.34
N MET A 39 6.72 -2.55 0.81
CA MET A 39 7.00 -3.99 0.65
C MET A 39 7.04 -4.71 2.00
N ASN A 40 7.62 -4.10 3.03
CA ASN A 40 7.65 -4.66 4.38
C ASN A 40 6.24 -4.73 4.98
N ALA A 41 5.41 -3.69 4.80
CA ALA A 41 4.02 -3.70 5.26
C ALA A 41 3.19 -4.81 4.61
N GLU A 42 3.37 -5.04 3.31
CA GLU A 42 2.76 -6.18 2.61
C GLU A 42 3.25 -7.53 3.13
N TYR A 43 4.53 -7.65 3.45
CA TYR A 43 5.05 -8.87 4.07
C TYR A 43 4.44 -9.11 5.45
N ASP A 44 4.37 -8.07 6.27
CA ASP A 44 3.80 -8.10 7.61
C ASP A 44 2.31 -8.48 7.58
N SER A 45 1.57 -8.06 6.54
CA SER A 45 0.16 -8.42 6.33
C SER A 45 -0.12 -9.93 6.22
N LEU A 46 0.93 -10.75 6.04
CA LEU A 46 0.80 -12.20 5.91
C LEU A 46 0.89 -12.95 7.24
N SER A 47 1.47 -12.34 8.28
CA SER A 47 1.83 -13.06 9.51
C SER A 47 1.73 -12.26 10.81
N LYS A 48 1.52 -10.93 10.75
CA LYS A 48 1.44 -10.07 11.94
C LYS A 48 0.00 -9.73 12.32
N SER A 49 -0.15 -9.11 13.49
CA SER A 49 -1.43 -8.58 13.97
C SER A 49 -1.92 -7.41 13.12
N ASN A 50 -3.23 -7.16 13.10
CA ASN A 50 -3.81 -6.03 12.37
C ASN A 50 -3.19 -4.68 12.80
N GLU A 51 -2.87 -4.52 14.08
CA GLU A 51 -2.27 -3.29 14.61
C GLU A 51 -0.85 -3.07 14.09
N ASP A 52 -0.02 -4.12 14.05
CA ASP A 52 1.34 -4.03 13.52
C ASP A 52 1.35 -3.75 12.02
N VAL A 53 0.41 -4.37 11.28
CA VAL A 53 0.24 -4.14 9.84
C VAL A 53 -0.19 -2.70 9.59
N LYS A 54 -1.11 -2.18 10.41
CA LYS A 54 -1.52 -0.77 10.37
C LYS A 54 -0.32 0.18 10.50
N ARG A 55 0.48 -0.01 11.56
CA ARG A 55 1.66 0.82 11.83
C ARG A 55 2.65 0.78 10.67
N SER A 56 2.82 -0.38 10.06
CA SER A 56 3.73 -0.58 8.93
C SER A 56 3.26 0.15 7.67
N PHE A 57 1.95 0.09 7.36
CA PHE A 57 1.37 0.87 6.27
C PHE A 57 1.41 2.37 6.53
N ASP A 58 1.07 2.83 7.75
CA ASP A 58 1.13 4.24 8.12
C ASP A 58 2.54 4.81 7.96
N LEU A 59 3.57 4.03 8.31
CA LEU A 59 4.95 4.41 8.12
C LEU A 59 5.31 4.57 6.62
N ALA A 60 4.85 3.66 5.77
CA ALA A 60 5.04 3.74 4.32
C ALA A 60 4.32 4.94 3.69
N ILE A 61 3.06 5.17 4.08
CA ILE A 61 2.23 6.31 3.65
C ILE A 61 2.91 7.63 4.03
N SER A 62 3.36 7.73 5.29
CA SER A 62 4.02 8.92 5.81
C SER A 62 5.35 9.20 5.11
N ALA A 63 6.12 8.16 4.81
CA ALA A 63 7.36 8.29 4.04
C ALA A 63 7.10 8.76 2.61
N ALA A 64 6.12 8.18 1.90
CA ALA A 64 5.77 8.58 0.54
C ALA A 64 5.31 10.06 0.49
N GLY A 65 4.46 10.46 1.44
CA GLY A 65 3.96 11.84 1.54
C GLY A 65 5.06 12.86 1.83
N ARG A 66 5.96 12.60 2.79
CA ARG A 66 7.11 13.48 3.07
C ARG A 66 8.04 13.63 1.86
N SER A 67 8.12 12.59 1.05
CA SER A 67 8.97 12.55 -0.14
C SER A 67 8.30 13.14 -1.38
N GLY A 68 7.02 13.55 -1.30
CA GLY A 68 6.28 14.13 -2.41
C GLY A 68 5.75 13.13 -3.44
N PHE A 69 5.84 11.82 -3.18
CA PHE A 69 5.34 10.78 -4.08
C PHE A 69 3.85 10.53 -3.84
N VAL A 70 3.00 11.44 -4.33
CA VAL A 70 1.54 11.38 -4.12
C VAL A 70 0.93 10.08 -4.63
N HIS A 71 1.36 9.59 -5.79
CA HIS A 71 0.88 8.32 -6.35
C HIS A 71 1.28 7.11 -5.52
N ASP A 72 2.50 7.08 -4.96
CA ASP A 72 2.94 6.00 -4.08
C ASP A 72 2.24 6.08 -2.71
N GLN A 73 1.95 7.29 -2.23
CA GLN A 73 1.14 7.50 -1.05
C GLN A 73 -0.29 6.98 -1.28
N ALA A 74 -0.89 7.26 -2.44
CA ALA A 74 -2.21 6.76 -2.82
C ALA A 74 -2.22 5.23 -2.87
N LEU A 75 -1.21 4.63 -3.52
CA LEU A 75 -1.04 3.19 -3.60
C LEU A 75 -0.90 2.54 -2.21
N ALA A 76 -0.09 3.12 -1.32
CA ALA A 76 0.09 2.61 0.03
C ALA A 76 -1.22 2.65 0.84
N ASN A 77 -2.01 3.72 0.71
CA ASN A 77 -3.35 3.80 1.29
C ASN A 77 -4.28 2.72 0.70
N GLU A 78 -4.31 2.54 -0.63
CA GLU A 78 -5.16 1.55 -1.27
C GLU A 78 -4.83 0.13 -0.77
N ARG A 79 -3.54 -0.20 -0.66
CA ARG A 79 -3.08 -1.51 -0.18
C ARG A 79 -3.44 -1.77 1.28
N ALA A 80 -3.39 -0.74 2.13
CA ALA A 80 -3.83 -0.79 3.51
C ALA A 80 -5.35 -1.00 3.59
N GLY A 81 -6.13 -0.23 2.83
CA GLY A 81 -7.58 -0.36 2.78
C GLY A 81 -8.04 -1.75 2.34
N ILE A 82 -7.41 -2.31 1.31
CA ILE A 82 -7.67 -3.70 0.87
C ILE A 82 -7.32 -4.70 1.98
N PHE A 83 -6.26 -4.50 2.75
CA PHE A 83 -5.92 -5.38 3.87
C PHE A 83 -7.02 -5.38 4.94
N PHE A 84 -7.49 -4.21 5.37
CA PHE A 84 -8.55 -4.12 6.37
C PHE A 84 -9.89 -4.65 5.88
N LEU A 85 -10.17 -4.49 4.58
CA LEU A 85 -11.33 -5.11 3.97
C LEU A 85 -11.23 -6.65 3.99
N GLU A 86 -10.05 -7.22 3.69
CA GLU A 86 -9.80 -8.66 3.76
C GLU A 86 -9.87 -9.22 5.20
N THR A 87 -9.68 -8.37 6.22
CA THR A 87 -9.77 -8.74 7.64
C THR A 87 -11.10 -8.35 8.31
N ASN A 88 -12.11 -7.94 7.53
CA ASN A 88 -13.44 -7.51 7.97
C ASN A 88 -13.44 -6.29 8.92
N ASP A 89 -12.47 -5.39 8.79
CA ASP A 89 -12.41 -4.12 9.51
C ASP A 89 -12.81 -2.96 8.59
N GLU A 90 -14.12 -2.76 8.45
CA GLU A 90 -14.69 -1.77 7.53
C GLU A 90 -14.32 -0.33 7.89
N PHE A 91 -14.10 -0.05 9.18
CA PHE A 91 -13.72 1.29 9.65
C PHE A 91 -12.36 1.70 9.07
N TRP A 92 -11.33 0.86 9.24
CA TRP A 92 -10.02 1.17 8.67
C TRP A 92 -10.00 1.01 7.15
N ALA A 93 -10.77 0.07 6.59
CA ALA A 93 -10.89 -0.09 5.14
C ALA A 93 -11.40 1.19 4.47
N SER A 94 -12.54 1.72 4.93
CA SER A 94 -13.15 2.95 4.39
C SER A 94 -12.24 4.16 4.55
N PHE A 95 -11.58 4.31 5.71
CA PHE A 95 -10.62 5.39 5.97
C PHE A 95 -9.49 5.42 4.94
N TYR A 96 -8.79 4.30 4.75
CA TYR A 96 -7.65 4.24 3.84
C TYR A 96 -8.08 4.30 2.37
N LEU A 97 -9.18 3.64 1.98
CA LEU A 97 -9.67 3.68 0.59
C LEU A 97 -10.13 5.09 0.20
N SER A 98 -10.79 5.81 1.09
CA SER A 98 -11.20 7.21 0.86
C SER A 98 -9.97 8.09 0.64
N ARG A 99 -8.94 7.93 1.48
CA ARG A 99 -7.69 8.69 1.33
C ARG A 99 -6.94 8.36 0.05
N ALA A 100 -6.90 7.09 -0.35
CA ALA A 100 -6.32 6.67 -1.61
C ALA A 100 -7.04 7.30 -2.80
N ARG A 101 -8.39 7.30 -2.80
CA ARG A 101 -9.21 7.93 -3.84
C ARG A 101 -8.88 9.42 -3.97
N ASP A 102 -8.80 10.13 -2.86
CA ASP A 102 -8.53 11.58 -2.87
C ASP A 102 -7.12 11.87 -3.39
N LEU A 103 -6.11 11.10 -2.96
CA LEU A 103 -4.74 11.25 -3.47
C LEU A 103 -4.61 10.90 -4.96
N TYR A 104 -5.33 9.88 -5.45
CA TYR A 104 -5.36 9.59 -6.89
C TYR A 104 -6.04 10.69 -7.70
N ARG A 105 -7.08 11.32 -7.14
CA ARG A 105 -7.74 12.48 -7.73
C ARG A 105 -6.80 13.67 -7.82
N ASP A 106 -6.11 13.99 -6.74
CA ASP A 106 -5.12 15.08 -6.68
C ASP A 106 -3.96 14.84 -7.67
N TRP A 107 -3.56 13.59 -7.85
CA TRP A 107 -2.56 13.22 -8.86
C TRP A 107 -3.08 13.25 -10.31
N GLY A 108 -4.41 13.28 -10.52
CA GLY A 108 -5.04 13.31 -11.84
C GLY A 108 -5.39 11.93 -12.43
N ALA A 109 -5.36 10.86 -11.65
CA ALA A 109 -5.68 9.50 -12.09
C ALA A 109 -7.19 9.20 -12.07
N GLN A 110 -7.97 9.94 -12.89
CA GLN A 110 -9.44 9.85 -12.88
C GLN A 110 -9.96 8.44 -13.17
N ALA A 111 -9.41 7.73 -14.16
CA ALA A 111 -9.80 6.36 -14.47
C ALA A 111 -9.63 5.40 -13.27
N LYS A 112 -8.63 5.65 -12.42
CA LYS A 112 -8.41 4.88 -11.20
C LYS A 112 -9.44 5.23 -10.12
N VAL A 113 -9.76 6.51 -9.97
CA VAL A 113 -10.83 7.00 -9.08
C VAL A 113 -12.17 6.38 -9.45
N ASP A 114 -12.54 6.40 -10.73
CA ASP A 114 -13.81 5.84 -11.20
C ASP A 114 -13.88 4.32 -10.96
N SER A 115 -12.77 3.62 -11.21
CA SER A 115 -12.66 2.20 -10.88
C SER A 115 -12.83 1.92 -9.38
N MET A 116 -12.25 2.75 -8.51
CA MET A 116 -12.38 2.59 -7.07
C MET A 116 -13.81 2.86 -6.59
N ASN A 117 -14.46 3.90 -7.10
CA ASN A 117 -15.85 4.19 -6.78
C ASN A 117 -16.76 3.02 -7.17
N GLY A 118 -16.56 2.43 -8.35
CA GLY A 118 -17.34 1.25 -8.76
C GLY A 118 -17.07 -0.01 -7.93
N MET A 119 -15.83 -0.23 -7.47
CA MET A 119 -15.46 -1.43 -6.70
C MET A 119 -15.82 -1.34 -5.21
N TYR A 120 -15.84 -0.14 -4.65
CA TYR A 120 -15.99 0.10 -3.21
C TYR A 120 -17.14 1.06 -2.90
N ASP A 121 -18.17 1.07 -3.75
CA ASP A 121 -19.29 2.01 -3.68
C ASP A 121 -19.91 2.07 -2.27
N SER A 122 -20.13 0.92 -1.63
CA SER A 122 -20.67 0.82 -0.27
C SER A 122 -19.77 1.37 0.84
N LEU A 123 -18.47 1.56 0.57
CA LEU A 123 -17.46 2.05 1.53
C LEU A 123 -17.01 3.48 1.23
N LEU A 124 -17.27 3.98 0.02
CA LEU A 124 -16.83 5.29 -0.48
C LEU A 124 -17.99 6.28 -0.69
N SER A 125 -19.22 5.86 -0.34
CA SER A 125 -20.45 6.65 -0.37
C SER A 125 -20.37 7.90 0.51
#